data_AF-A0A871BE37-F1
#
_entry.id   AF-A0A871BE37-F1
#
_cell.length_a   1.000
_cell.length_b   1.000
_cell.length_c   1.000
_cell.angle_alpha   90.00
_cell.angle_beta   90.00
_cell.angle_gamma   90.00
#
_symmetry.space_group_name_H-M   'P 1'
#
loop_
_entity.id
_entity.type
_entity.pdbx_description
1 polymer ?
#
loop_
_entity_poly.entity_id
_entity_poly.type
_entity_poly.pdbx_seq_one_letter_code
_entity_poly.pdbx_strand_id
1 'polypeptide(L)' 'MWCERCGRDTTVRRHAVDEFTGFLCSDCRVVWDRFTSA' A
#
# COMPACT_ATOMS: atom_id res chain seq x y z
N MET A 1 -2.17 11.63 6.81
CA MET A 1 -2.54 11.20 5.44
C MET A 1 -3.17 9.82 5.55
N TRP A 2 -4.20 9.49 4.79
CA TRP A 2 -4.99 8.27 5.06
C TRP A 2 -4.55 7.12 4.16
N CYS A 3 -4.32 5.95 4.73
CA CYS A 3 -4.03 4.73 3.97
C CYS A 3 -5.30 4.24 3.27
N GLU A 4 -5.26 4.10 1.94
CA GLU A 4 -6.44 3.70 1.16
C GLU A 4 -6.87 2.24 1.41
N ARG A 5 -5.99 1.41 1.98
CA ARG A 5 -6.30 0.00 2.30
C ARG A 5 -6.87 -0.21 3.69
N CYS A 6 -6.33 0.46 4.71
CA CYS A 6 -6.72 0.23 6.11
C CYS A 6 -7.39 1.44 6.77
N GLY A 7 -7.53 2.56 6.07
CA GLY A 7 -8.17 3.79 6.58
C GLY A 7 -7.42 4.49 7.71
N ARG A 8 -6.21 4.04 8.07
CA ARG A 8 -5.45 4.61 9.18
C ARG A 8 -4.82 5.94 8.76
N ASP A 9 -4.94 6.97 9.60
CA ASP A 9 -4.17 8.21 9.43
C ASP A 9 -2.72 7.96 9.82
N THR A 10 -1.83 7.94 8.83
CA THR A 10 -0.40 7.66 9.00
C THR A 10 0.40 8.22 7.83
N THR A 11 1.71 7.97 7.79
CA THR A 11 2.51 8.26 6.61
C THR A 11 2.23 7.21 5.54
N VAL A 12 1.67 7.67 4.42
CA VAL A 12 1.45 6.84 3.24
C VAL A 12 2.48 7.18 2.17
N ARG A 13 2.78 6.19 1.33
CA ARG A 13 3.59 6.39 0.13
C ARG A 13 2.84 5.84 -1.07
N ARG A 14 3.05 6.46 -2.22
CA ARG A 14 2.55 5.93 -3.49
C ARG A 14 3.10 4.52 -3.69
N HIS A 15 2.20 3.60 -4.02
CA HIS A 15 2.49 2.22 -4.36
C HIS A 15 1.83 1.95 -5.70
N ALA A 16 2.63 1.55 -6.68
CA ALA A 16 2.19 1.20 -8.02
C ALA A 16 2.77 -0.17 -8.35
N VAL A 17 1.91 -1.17 -8.50
CA VAL A 17 2.30 -2.55 -8.85
C VAL A 17 1.29 -3.07 -9.85
N ASP A 18 1.79 -3.54 -10.99
CA ASP A 18 1.01 -3.95 -12.17
C ASP A 18 -0.02 -2.87 -12.56
N GLU A 19 -1.31 -3.18 -12.42
CA GLU A 19 -2.43 -2.30 -12.76
C GLU A 19 -2.92 -1.46 -11.57
N PHE A 20 -2.48 -1.78 -10.34
CA PHE A 20 -2.90 -1.06 -9.15
C PHE A 20 -1.97 0.13 -8.86
N THR A 21 -2.54 1.33 -8.77
CA THR A 21 -1.86 2.52 -8.22
C THR A 21 -2.67 3.09 -7.07
N GLY A 22 -2.06 3.20 -5.88
CA GLY A 22 -2.69 3.79 -4.70
C GLY A 22 -1.70 4.29 -3.65
N PHE A 23 -2.20 4.78 -2.52
CA PHE A 23 -1.44 5.31 -1.39
C PHE A 23 -1.58 4.39 -0.18
N LEU A 24 -0.47 3.76 0.19
CA LEU A 24 -0.44 2.77 1.24
C LEU A 24 0.54 3.15 2.34
N CYS A 25 0.20 2.79 3.57
CA CYS A 25 1.15 2.80 4.67
C CYS A 25 2.21 1.70 4.49
N SER A 26 3.33 1.81 5.21
CA SER A 26 4.43 0.86 5.16
C SER A 26 3.98 -0.59 5.41
N ASP A 27 3.11 -0.84 6.41
CA ASP A 27 2.60 -2.17 6.72
C ASP A 27 1.79 -2.78 5.57
N CYS A 28 0.86 -2.00 5.00
CA CYS A 28 0.05 -2.46 3.87
C CYS A 28 0.92 -2.77 2.66
N ARG A 29 1.98 -1.97 2.43
CA ARG A 29 2.95 -2.20 1.37
C ARG A 29 3.67 -3.53 1.51
N VAL A 30 4.15 -3.88 2.70
CA VAL A 30 4.81 -5.18 2.94
C VAL A 30 3.87 -6.35 2.68
N VAL A 31 2.59 -6.21 3.06
CA VAL A 31 1.59 -7.24 2.79
C VAL A 31 1.36 -7.41 1.29
N TRP A 32 1.19 -6.32 0.54
CA TRP A 32 1.04 -6.35 -0.91
C TRP A 32 2.24 -6.97 -1.62
N ASP A 33 3.46 -6.58 -1.25
CA ASP A 33 4.71 -7.07 -1.85
C ASP A 33 4.86 -8.60 -1.74
N ARG A 34 4.32 -9.19 -0.66
CA ARG A 34 4.26 -10.65 -0.48
C ARG A 34 3.31 -11.35 -1.44
N PHE A 35 2.24 -10.69 -1.87
CA PHE A 35 1.28 -11.26 -2.81
C PHE A 35 1.73 -11.13 -4.27
N THR A 36 2.53 -10.12 -4.59
CA THR A 36 2.99 -9.84 -5.97
C THR A 36 4.31 -10.52 -6.32
N SER A 37 5.02 -11.09 -5.34
CA SER A 37 6.31 -11.77 -5.54
C SER A 37 6.19 -13.30 -5.75
N ALA A 38 5.00 -13.81 -6.06
CA ALA A 38 4.71 -15.23 -6.31
C ALA A 38 4.13 -15.41 -7.72
#